data_AF-A0A3D3EWX3-F1
#
_entry.id   AF-A0A3D3EWX3-F1
#
_cell.length_a   1.000
_cell.length_b   1.000
_cell.length_c   1.000
_cell.angle_alpha   90.00
_cell.angle_beta   90.00
_cell.angle_gamma   90.00
#
_symmetry.space_group_name_H-M   'P 1'
#
loop_
_entity.id
_entity.type
_entity.pdbx_description
1 polymer ?
#
loop_
_entity_poly.entity_id
_entity_poly.type
_entity_poly.pdbx_seq_one_letter_code
_entity_poly.pdbx_strand_id
1 'polypeptide(L)'
;LFGVIWGLTLLGIILKIFAMKKLKWVSLLVYLLMGWIIVIAINPLMESVPPMFLTWMLLGGLAYSFGVVFYVAKKMLYHHAVWHLFVLAGSACHFFGMLTLIH
;
A
#
# COMPACT_ATOMS: atom_id res chain seq x y z
N LEU A 1 9.13 4.51 13.83
CA LEU A 1 8.03 4.42 12.84
C LEU A 1 7.50 5.78 12.43
N PHE A 2 6.99 6.61 13.36
CA PHE A 2 6.46 7.94 13.04
C PHE A 2 7.41 8.80 12.18
N GLY A 3 8.64 9.06 12.65
CA GLY A 3 9.61 9.85 11.88
C GLY A 3 9.99 9.25 10.52
N VAL A 4 9.95 7.91 10.38
CA VAL A 4 10.23 7.22 9.11
C VAL A 4 9.09 7.44 8.11
N ILE A 5 7.83 7.28 8.56
CA ILE A 5 6.65 7.52 7.72
C ILE A 5 6.59 8.97 7.27
N TRP A 6 6.80 9.92 8.20
CA TRP A 6 6.80 11.35 7.89
C TRP A 6 7.97 11.75 6.99
N GLY A 7 9.16 11.18 7.20
CA GLY A 7 10.31 11.36 6.30
C GLY A 7 10.03 10.87 4.88
N LEU A 8 9.50 9.65 4.73
CA LEU A 8 9.08 9.09 3.44
C LEU A 8 7.99 9.92 2.78
N THR A 9 7.06 10.47 3.57
CA THR A 9 5.97 11.32 3.08
C THR A 9 6.50 12.64 2.53
N LEU A 10 7.37 13.34 3.28
CA LEU A 10 8.02 14.57 2.82
C LEU A 10 8.86 14.32 1.57
N LEU A 11 9.64 13.24 1.55
CA LEU A 11 10.43 12.84 0.39
C LEU A 11 9.55 12.54 -0.82
N GLY A 12 8.43 11.83 -0.64
CA GLY A 12 7.45 11.57 -1.68
C GLY A 12 6.81 12.85 -2.24
N ILE A 13 6.49 13.82 -1.39
CA ILE A 13 5.95 15.13 -1.79
C ILE A 13 6.98 15.91 -2.61
N ILE A 14 8.23 16.00 -2.13
CA ILE A 14 9.32 16.69 -2.82
C ILE A 14 9.57 16.06 -4.19
N LEU A 15 9.72 14.73 -4.24
CA LEU A 15 9.90 14.00 -5.51
C LEU A 15 8.75 14.24 -6.48
N LYS A 16 7.51 14.31 -5.97
CA LYS A 16 6.34 14.59 -6.81
C LYS A 16 6.38 16.01 -7.35
N ILE A 17 6.73 17.01 -6.56
CA ILE A 17 6.81 18.41 -7.02
C ILE A 17 7.92 18.58 -8.08
N PHE A 18 9.11 18.03 -7.85
CA PHE A 18 10.27 18.29 -8.70
C PHE A 18 10.43 17.32 -9.89
N ALA A 19 9.86 16.11 -9.83
CA ALA A 19 10.19 15.04 -10.80
C ALA A 19 8.98 14.42 -11.55
N MET A 20 7.83 15.11 -11.59
CA MET A 20 6.53 14.63 -12.14
C MET A 20 6.58 13.89 -13.50
N LYS A 21 7.49 14.24 -14.41
CA LYS A 21 7.52 13.66 -15.76
C LYS A 21 8.53 12.52 -15.95
N LYS A 22 9.68 12.52 -15.26
CA LYS A 22 10.74 11.52 -15.46
C LYS A 22 10.70 10.34 -14.48
N LEU A 23 10.17 10.53 -13.27
CA LEU A 23 10.32 9.55 -12.18
C LEU A 23 8.99 8.93 -11.70
N LYS A 24 8.00 8.77 -12.58
CA LYS A 24 6.70 8.17 -12.23
C LYS A 24 6.81 6.81 -11.52
N TRP A 25 7.81 6.02 -11.88
CA TRP A 25 8.13 4.73 -11.25
C TRP A 25 8.68 4.86 -9.83
N VAL A 26 9.47 5.91 -9.55
CA VAL A 26 10.01 6.15 -8.20
C VAL A 26 8.89 6.50 -7.24
N SER A 27 7.95 7.35 -7.66
CA SER A 27 6.77 7.63 -6.82
C SER A 27 5.99 6.37 -6.50
N LEU A 28 5.79 5.48 -7.50
CA LEU A 28 5.10 4.21 -7.29
C LEU A 28 5.85 3.31 -6.30
N LEU A 29 7.18 3.24 -6.40
CA LEU A 29 8.02 2.49 -5.46
C LEU A 29 7.92 3.05 -4.03
N VAL A 30 7.97 4.38 -3.87
CA VAL A 30 7.83 5.05 -2.56
C VAL A 30 6.47 4.74 -1.95
N TYR A 31 5.38 4.79 -2.72
CA TYR A 31 4.05 4.42 -2.23
C TYR A 31 3.97 2.94 -1.82
N LEU A 32 4.60 2.03 -2.57
CA LEU A 32 4.64 0.61 -2.22
C LEU A 32 5.41 0.38 -0.91
N LEU A 33 6.58 1.02 -0.76
CA LEU A 33 7.40 0.96 0.46
C LEU A 33 6.65 1.51 1.67
N MET A 34 5.89 2.59 1.50
CA MET A 34 5.03 3.13 2.56
C MET A 34 3.96 2.12 2.98
N GLY A 35 3.34 1.40 2.04
CA GLY A 35 2.34 0.37 2.34
C GLY A 35 2.93 -0.83 3.09
N TRP A 36 4.16 -1.24 2.76
CA TRP A 36 4.83 -2.38 3.40
C TRP A 36 5.51 -2.06 4.74
N ILE A 37 5.46 -0.81 5.19
CA ILE A 37 6.10 -0.41 6.46
C ILE A 37 5.53 -1.16 7.67
N ILE A 38 4.31 -1.68 7.55
CA ILE A 38 3.65 -2.48 8.57
C ILE A 38 4.44 -3.76 8.91
N VAL A 39 5.20 -4.31 7.96
CA VAL A 39 6.05 -5.50 8.20
C VAL A 39 7.19 -5.19 9.18
N ILE A 40 7.71 -3.97 9.17
CA ILE A 40 8.72 -3.54 10.15
C ILE A 40 8.10 -3.42 11.55
N ALA A 41 6.81 -3.10 11.62
CA ALA A 41 6.05 -3.01 12.86
C ALA A 41 5.39 -4.33 13.27
N ILE A 42 5.68 -5.46 12.61
CA ILE A 42 4.90 -6.70 12.80
C ILE A 42 5.00 -7.26 14.21
N ASN A 43 6.19 -7.23 14.84
CA ASN A 43 6.40 -7.74 16.19
C ASN A 43 5.53 -7.02 17.24
N PRO A 44 5.60 -5.67 17.38
CA PRO A 44 4.73 -4.97 18.32
C PRO A 44 3.25 -5.04 17.93
N LEU A 45 2.93 -5.21 16.64
CA LEU A 45 1.55 -5.40 16.19
C LEU A 45 0.99 -6.77 16.64
N MET A 46 1.73 -7.86 16.50
CA MET A 46 1.27 -9.20 16.92
C MET A 46 0.90 -9.26 18.41
N GLU A 47 1.55 -8.44 19.25
CA GLU A 47 1.26 -8.37 20.68
C GLU A 47 0.10 -7.41 21.02
N SER A 48 -0.24 -6.48 20.13
CA SER A 48 -1.18 -5.38 20.42
C SER A 48 -2.51 -5.46 19.65
N VAL A 49 -2.57 -6.24 18.57
CA VAL A 49 -3.77 -6.35 17.74
C VAL A 49 -4.19 -7.81 17.50
N PRO A 50 -5.49 -8.07 17.25
CA PRO A 50 -5.98 -9.41 16.94
C PRO A 50 -5.27 -10.00 15.70
N PRO A 51 -4.97 -11.31 15.70
CA PRO A 51 -4.38 -11.96 14.53
C PRO A 51 -5.19 -11.77 13.24
N MET A 52 -6.51 -11.65 13.37
CA MET A 52 -7.40 -11.43 12.23
C MET A 52 -7.15 -10.08 11.54
N PHE A 53 -6.87 -9.01 12.30
CA PHE A 53 -6.46 -7.72 11.73
C PHE A 53 -5.22 -7.88 10.83
N LEU A 54 -4.22 -8.64 11.29
CA LEU A 54 -2.98 -8.84 10.56
C LEU A 54 -3.20 -9.63 9.27
N THR A 55 -4.07 -10.64 9.29
CA THR A 55 -4.41 -11.39 8.08
C THR A 55 -5.06 -10.51 7.02
N TRP A 56 -5.99 -9.63 7.41
CA TRP A 56 -6.62 -8.67 6.51
C TRP A 56 -5.61 -7.67 5.93
N MET A 57 -4.65 -7.22 6.75
CA MET A 57 -3.60 -6.30 6.34
C MET A 57 -2.61 -6.93 5.35
N LEU A 58 -2.24 -8.20 5.58
CA LEU A 58 -1.45 -8.98 4.63
C LEU A 58 -2.18 -9.17 3.30
N LEU A 59 -3.45 -9.58 3.33
CA LEU A 59 -4.26 -9.75 2.12
C LEU A 59 -4.42 -8.43 1.35
N GLY A 60 -4.65 -7.32 2.06
CA GLY A 60 -4.74 -5.99 1.47
C GLY A 60 -3.41 -5.54 0.83
N GLY A 61 -2.29 -5.76 1.51
CA GLY A 61 -0.95 -5.45 0.98
C GLY A 61 -0.60 -6.27 -0.26
N LEU A 62 -0.96 -7.56 -0.27
CA LEU A 62 -0.82 -8.43 -1.45
C LEU A 62 -1.70 -7.95 -2.60
N ALA A 63 -2.97 -7.61 -2.36
CA ALA A 63 -3.87 -7.10 -3.39
C ALA A 63 -3.33 -5.83 -4.05
N TYR A 64 -2.80 -4.87 -3.28
CA TYR A 64 -2.14 -3.68 -3.84
C TYR A 64 -0.89 -4.03 -4.64
N SER A 65 -0.07 -4.95 -4.15
CA SER A 65 1.18 -5.36 -4.81
C SER A 65 0.92 -6.08 -6.13
N PHE A 66 -0.08 -6.98 -6.18
CA PHE A 66 -0.52 -7.61 -7.42
C PHE A 66 -1.18 -6.61 -8.37
N GLY A 67 -1.97 -5.66 -7.86
CA GLY A 67 -2.55 -4.58 -8.66
C GLY A 67 -1.50 -3.78 -9.42
N VAL A 68 -0.33 -3.54 -8.82
CA VAL A 68 0.78 -2.82 -9.48
C VAL A 68 1.26 -3.53 -10.75
N VAL A 69 1.25 -4.86 -10.80
CA VAL A 69 1.61 -5.62 -12.00
C VAL A 69 0.69 -5.23 -13.17
N PHE A 70 -0.61 -5.12 -12.92
CA PHE A 70 -1.60 -4.70 -13.92
C PHE A 70 -1.51 -3.21 -14.26
N TYR A 71 -1.17 -2.35 -13.30
CA TYR A 71 -0.90 -0.93 -13.57
C TYR A 71 0.24 -0.75 -14.57
N VAL A 72 1.30 -1.55 -14.41
CA VAL A 72 2.50 -1.56 -15.25
C VAL A 72 2.26 -2.23 -16.60
N ALA A 73 1.39 -3.24 -16.65
CA ALA A 73 1.07 -4.01 -17.85
C ALA A 73 0.21 -3.23 -18.87
N LYS A 74 0.76 -2.14 -19.41
CA LYS A 74 0.12 -1.25 -20.41
C LYS A 74 -0.27 -1.93 -21.73
N LYS A 75 0.17 -3.16 -21.98
CA LYS A 75 -0.19 -3.96 -23.17
C LYS A 75 -1.57 -4.61 -23.08
N MET A 76 -2.18 -4.70 -21.89
CA MET A 76 -3.48 -5.34 -21.69
C MET A 76 -4.62 -4.34 -21.88
N LEU A 77 -5.67 -4.72 -22.62
CA LEU A 77 -6.91 -3.95 -22.69
C LEU A 77 -7.54 -3.86 -21.29
N TYR A 78 -7.97 -2.65 -20.89
CA TYR A 78 -8.55 -2.37 -19.57
C TYR A 78 -7.62 -2.56 -18.36
N HIS A 79 -6.30 -2.58 -18.56
CA HIS A 79 -5.31 -2.72 -17.47
C HIS A 79 -5.55 -1.72 -16.31
N HIS A 80 -5.98 -0.50 -16.61
CA HIS A 80 -6.29 0.52 -15.61
C HIS A 80 -7.52 0.19 -14.75
N ALA A 81 -8.56 -0.42 -15.34
CA ALA A 81 -9.76 -0.82 -14.61
C ALA A 81 -9.47 -2.04 -13.71
N VAL A 82 -8.70 -3.01 -14.22
CA VAL A 82 -8.25 -4.17 -13.44
C VAL A 82 -7.41 -3.69 -12.25
N TRP A 83 -6.49 -2.74 -12.46
CA TRP A 83 -5.75 -2.11 -11.37
C TRP A 83 -6.68 -1.48 -10.32
N HIS A 84 -7.71 -0.74 -10.74
CA HIS A 84 -8.69 -0.17 -9.82
C HIS A 84 -9.45 -1.22 -9.00
N LEU A 85 -9.77 -2.38 -9.58
CA LEU A 85 -10.40 -3.49 -8.85
C LEU A 85 -9.48 -4.03 -7.75
N PHE A 86 -8.19 -4.22 -8.03
CA PHE A 86 -7.22 -4.63 -7.02
C PHE A 86 -7.06 -3.57 -5.92
N VAL A 87 -7.05 -2.29 -6.29
CA VAL A 87 -7.01 -1.18 -5.33
C VAL A 87 -8.24 -1.19 -4.43
N LEU A 88 -9.44 -1.40 -4.99
CA LEU A 88 -10.68 -1.51 -4.23
C LEU A 88 -10.69 -2.72 -3.29
N ALA A 89 -10.27 -3.90 -3.79
CA ALA A 89 -10.15 -5.11 -2.97
C ALA A 89 -9.16 -4.91 -1.81
N GLY A 90 -8.01 -4.29 -2.08
CA GLY A 90 -7.04 -3.90 -1.07
C GLY A 90 -7.64 -2.98 -0.02
N SER A 91 -8.33 -1.90 -0.43
CA SER A 91 -9.00 -0.96 0.48
C SER A 91 -10.08 -1.64 1.32
N ALA A 92 -10.86 -2.55 0.73
CA ALA A 92 -11.88 -3.32 1.44
C ALA A 92 -11.25 -4.20 2.51
N CYS A 93 -10.13 -4.87 2.22
CA CYS A 93 -9.39 -5.66 3.21
C CYS A 93 -8.91 -4.78 4.39
N HIS A 94 -8.37 -3.59 4.11
CA HIS A 94 -7.98 -2.66 5.17
C HIS A 94 -9.18 -2.24 6.03
N PHE A 95 -10.31 -1.94 5.40
CA PHE A 95 -11.55 -1.58 6.09
C PHE A 95 -12.04 -2.71 7.01
N PHE A 96 -12.12 -3.95 6.51
CA PHE A 96 -12.52 -5.10 7.32
C PHE A 96 -11.50 -5.39 8.43
N GLY A 97 -10.21 -5.25 8.16
CA GLY A 97 -9.18 -5.33 9.19
C GLY A 97 -9.46 -4.33 10.32
N MET A 98 -9.68 -3.05 10.01
CA MET A 98 -10.03 -2.04 11.02
C MET A 98 -11.30 -2.39 11.80
N LEU A 99 -12.32 -2.97 11.16
CA LEU A 99 -13.52 -3.43 11.86
C LEU A 99 -13.21 -4.50 12.91
N THR A 100 -12.24 -5.38 12.67
CA THR A 100 -11.82 -6.40 13.65
C THR A 100 -11.11 -5.83 14.88
N LEU A 101 -10.73 -4.54 14.88
CA LEU A 101 -10.17 -3.86 16.07
C LEU A 101 -11.26 -3.27 16.98
N ILE A 102 -12.46 -3.07 16.45
CA ILE A 102 -13.56 -2.40 17.17
C ILE A 102 -14.38 -3.42 17.97
N HIS A 103 -14.26 -4.71 17.62
CA HIS A 103 -14.89 -5.84 18.30
C HIS A 103 -13.93 -6.53 19.25
#